data_AF-A0A3Q3IWT7-F1
#
_entry.id   AF-A0A3Q3IWT7-F1
#
_cell.length_a   1.000
_cell.length_b   1.000
_cell.length_c   1.000
_cell.angle_alpha   90.00
_cell.angle_beta   90.00
_cell.angle_gamma   90.00
#
_symmetry.space_group_name_H-M   'P 1'
#
loop_
_entity.id
_entity.type
_entity.pdbx_description
1 polymer ?
#
loop_
_entity_poly.entity_id
_entity_poly.type
_entity_poly.pdbx_seq_one_letter_code
_entity_poly.pdbx_strand_id
1 'polypeptide(L)'
;KGVSWTKEVTVFLGDVTVQLLQDWVVKVNDEVVALPFLKESYIYIERQTNTILLNTNIGLKVLWSGRSHLEVSVPGSYKGHTCGLCGDFNNYHQDDLRMPSGQLSLSESDFGNSWKEDVNPCKDAGYQAKKVANARCKILKSAVFKPCHRVVPPEPWYGACVYDLCACGANNDECLCDTLEAYAGQCREAGVILQWRSPSLCGEQNKC
;
A
#
# COMPACT_ATOMS: atom_id res chain seq x y z
N LYS A 1 13.73 6.12 -7.72
CA LYS A 1 12.26 5.97 -7.63
C LYS A 1 12.00 4.77 -6.73
N GLY A 2 11.35 4.94 -5.58
CA GLY A 2 10.86 3.82 -4.77
C GLY A 2 9.62 3.21 -5.41
N VAL A 3 9.35 1.92 -5.19
CA VAL A 3 8.05 1.31 -5.51
C VAL A 3 7.30 1.04 -4.21
N SER A 4 5.99 1.25 -4.23
CA SER A 4 5.07 0.95 -3.13
C SER A 4 3.91 0.11 -3.66
N TRP A 5 3.36 -0.77 -2.83
CA TRP A 5 2.14 -1.51 -3.13
C TRP A 5 1.11 -1.32 -2.02
N THR A 6 -0.16 -1.49 -2.38
CA THR A 6 -1.28 -1.46 -1.44
C THR A 6 -1.14 -2.60 -0.42
N LYS A 7 -1.22 -2.28 0.87
CA LYS A 7 -1.22 -3.28 1.97
C LYS A 7 -2.57 -3.43 2.65
N GLU A 8 -3.33 -2.35 2.65
CA GLU A 8 -4.61 -2.26 3.31
C GLU A 8 -5.53 -1.38 2.47
N VAL A 9 -6.81 -1.75 2.42
CA VAL A 9 -7.87 -0.96 1.83
C VAL A 9 -8.92 -0.73 2.90
N THR A 10 -9.13 0.53 3.26
CA THR A 10 -10.16 0.94 4.23
C THR A 10 -11.32 1.56 3.49
N VAL A 11 -12.51 1.00 3.68
CA VAL A 11 -13.75 1.45 3.06
C VAL A 11 -14.67 2.00 4.15
N PHE A 12 -15.00 3.27 4.05
CA PHE A 12 -15.93 3.96 4.95
C PHE A 12 -17.32 4.01 4.31
N LEU A 13 -18.31 3.42 4.97
CA LEU A 13 -19.71 3.34 4.53
C LEU A 13 -20.62 3.78 5.67
N GLY A 14 -20.91 5.09 5.73
CA GLY A 14 -21.65 5.66 6.85
C GLY A 14 -20.90 5.48 8.17
N ASP A 15 -21.48 4.72 9.10
CA ASP A 15 -20.91 4.35 10.39
C ASP A 15 -20.11 3.03 10.36
N VAL A 16 -20.05 2.36 9.20
CA VAL A 16 -19.35 1.09 9.03
C VAL A 16 -17.98 1.33 8.42
N THR A 17 -16.94 0.80 9.06
CA THR A 17 -15.58 0.76 8.52
C THR A 17 -15.21 -0.67 8.18
N VAL A 18 -14.83 -0.93 6.93
CA VAL A 18 -14.34 -2.24 6.48
C VAL A 18 -12.87 -2.10 6.11
N GLN A 19 -12.01 -2.91 6.71
CA GLN A 19 -10.59 -2.99 6.35
C GLN A 19 -10.31 -4.33 5.68
N LEU A 20 -9.74 -4.28 4.49
CA LEU A 20 -9.28 -5.43 3.72
C LEU A 20 -7.74 -5.42 3.76
N LEU A 21 -7.15 -6.34 4.50
CA LEU A 21 -5.70 -6.42 4.72
C LEU A 21 -5.09 -7.52 3.84
N GLN A 22 -3.76 -7.53 3.75
CA GLN A 22 -3.01 -8.65 3.21
C GLN A 22 -3.32 -9.97 3.95
N ASP A 23 -2.98 -11.09 3.32
CA ASP A 23 -3.23 -12.45 3.82
C ASP A 23 -4.71 -12.75 4.08
N TRP A 24 -5.59 -12.06 3.36
CA TRP A 24 -7.04 -12.28 3.37
C TRP A 24 -7.70 -11.97 4.71
N VAL A 25 -7.08 -11.14 5.54
CA VAL A 25 -7.66 -10.69 6.80
C VAL A 25 -8.66 -9.58 6.55
N VAL A 26 -9.88 -9.72 7.08
CA VAL A 26 -10.93 -8.71 6.98
C VAL A 26 -11.34 -8.26 8.37
N LYS A 27 -11.40 -6.94 8.58
CA LYS A 27 -11.99 -6.34 9.77
C LYS A 27 -13.23 -5.52 9.44
N VAL A 28 -14.22 -5.57 10.32
CA VAL A 28 -15.40 -4.70 10.29
C VAL A 28 -15.50 -4.03 11.65
N ASN A 29 -15.44 -2.70 11.66
CA ASN A 29 -15.40 -1.90 12.89
C ASN A 29 -14.32 -2.39 13.88
N ASP A 30 -13.08 -2.52 13.38
CA ASP A 30 -11.88 -3.00 14.09
C ASP A 30 -11.90 -4.47 14.55
N GLU A 31 -13.00 -5.21 14.37
CA GLU A 31 -13.10 -6.62 14.71
C GLU A 31 -12.81 -7.52 13.50
N VAL A 32 -11.95 -8.54 13.68
CA VAL A 32 -11.67 -9.53 12.63
C VAL A 32 -12.89 -10.42 12.44
N VAL A 33 -13.36 -10.57 11.20
CA VAL A 33 -14.56 -11.34 10.86
C VAL A 33 -14.24 -12.57 10.00
N ALA A 34 -15.05 -13.62 10.12
CA ALA A 34 -15.01 -14.76 9.20
C ALA A 34 -15.81 -14.47 7.93
N LEU A 35 -15.40 -15.05 6.80
CA LEU A 35 -16.09 -14.91 5.51
C LEU A 35 -16.87 -16.20 5.16
N PRO A 36 -18.07 -16.10 4.54
CA PRO A 36 -18.74 -14.84 4.16
C PRO A 36 -19.30 -14.09 5.38
N PHE A 37 -19.28 -12.77 5.29
CA PHE A 37 -19.79 -11.87 6.33
C PHE A 37 -20.92 -11.03 5.75
N LEU A 38 -22.03 -10.94 6.49
CA LEU A 38 -23.18 -10.11 6.15
C LEU A 38 -23.50 -9.20 7.33
N LYS A 39 -23.57 -7.90 7.08
CA LYS A 39 -24.15 -6.93 8.02
C LYS A 39 -25.38 -6.33 7.34
N GLU A 40 -26.54 -6.87 7.72
CA GLU A 40 -27.79 -6.61 7.01
C GLU A 40 -28.09 -5.12 6.85
N SER A 41 -28.66 -4.84 5.68
CA SER A 41 -28.86 -3.55 5.00
C SER A 41 -27.63 -2.82 4.45
N TYR A 42 -26.38 -3.20 4.79
CA TYR A 42 -25.19 -2.42 4.37
C TYR A 42 -24.24 -3.18 3.45
N ILE A 43 -23.67 -4.28 3.93
CA ILE A 43 -22.50 -4.91 3.28
C ILE A 43 -22.59 -6.44 3.28
N TYR A 44 -22.10 -7.01 2.19
CA TYR A 44 -21.82 -8.43 2.02
C TYR A 44 -20.36 -8.61 1.59
N ILE A 45 -19.61 -9.42 2.34
CA ILE A 45 -18.20 -9.69 2.07
C ILE A 45 -18.03 -11.18 1.87
N GLU A 46 -17.42 -11.58 0.77
CA GLU A 46 -17.13 -12.99 0.49
C GLU A 46 -15.70 -13.18 0.02
N ARG A 47 -15.17 -14.39 0.25
CA ARG A 47 -13.95 -14.84 -0.37
C ARG A 47 -14.30 -15.60 -1.65
N GLN A 48 -13.85 -15.07 -2.77
CA GLN A 48 -13.77 -15.79 -4.05
C GLN A 48 -12.38 -16.43 -4.17
N THR A 49 -12.13 -17.25 -5.21
CA THR A 49 -10.92 -18.08 -5.34
C THR A 49 -9.63 -17.33 -4.99
N ASN A 50 -9.42 -16.15 -5.61
CA ASN A 50 -8.21 -15.32 -5.43
C ASN A 50 -8.54 -13.86 -5.14
N THR A 51 -9.73 -13.58 -4.61
CA THR A 51 -10.15 -12.20 -4.27
C THR A 51 -11.09 -12.21 -3.06
N ILE A 52 -11.06 -11.13 -2.28
CA ILE A 52 -12.18 -10.75 -1.41
C ILE A 52 -13.05 -9.79 -2.20
N LEU A 53 -14.34 -10.08 -2.29
CA LEU A 53 -15.34 -9.17 -2.83
C LEU A 53 -16.10 -8.53 -1.66
N LEU A 54 -16.00 -7.21 -1.52
CA LEU A 54 -16.94 -6.40 -0.75
C LEU A 54 -18.00 -5.87 -1.71
N ASN A 55 -19.26 -6.18 -1.41
CA ASN A 55 -20.43 -5.66 -2.10
C ASN A 55 -21.27 -4.85 -1.12
N THR A 56 -21.79 -3.71 -1.57
CA THR A 56 -22.55 -2.77 -0.74
C THR A 56 -23.95 -2.55 -1.30
N ASN A 57 -24.88 -2.16 -0.44
CA ASN A 57 -26.25 -1.82 -0.84
C ASN A 57 -26.33 -0.60 -1.80
N ILE A 58 -25.35 0.30 -1.77
CA ILE A 58 -25.24 1.45 -2.68
C ILE A 58 -24.59 1.10 -4.04
N GLY A 59 -24.24 -0.17 -4.25
CA GLY A 59 -23.66 -0.67 -5.50
C GLY A 59 -22.15 -0.45 -5.65
N LEU A 60 -21.47 0.17 -4.68
CA LEU A 60 -20.01 0.14 -4.58
C LEU A 60 -19.55 -1.32 -4.42
N LYS A 61 -18.56 -1.71 -5.22
CA LYS A 61 -17.88 -3.00 -5.12
C LYS A 61 -16.37 -2.78 -5.00
N VAL A 62 -15.74 -3.56 -4.13
CA VAL A 62 -14.29 -3.58 -3.99
C VAL A 62 -13.81 -5.01 -4.14
N LEU A 63 -12.93 -5.26 -5.11
CA LEU A 63 -12.23 -6.52 -5.26
C LEU A 63 -10.79 -6.35 -4.77
N TRP A 64 -10.41 -7.17 -3.80
CA TRP A 64 -9.09 -7.15 -3.18
C TRP A 64 -8.39 -8.48 -3.34
N SER A 65 -7.19 -8.49 -3.92
CA SER A 65 -6.41 -9.71 -4.18
C SER A 65 -5.80 -10.37 -2.94
N GLY A 66 -5.96 -9.80 -1.74
CA GLY A 66 -5.26 -10.28 -0.54
C GLY A 66 -3.75 -9.99 -0.55
N ARG A 67 -3.22 -9.32 -1.59
CA ARG A 67 -1.79 -8.97 -1.71
C ARG A 67 -1.55 -7.51 -2.03
N SER A 68 -2.01 -7.03 -3.19
CA SER A 68 -1.68 -5.67 -3.65
C SER A 68 -2.63 -5.11 -4.71
N HIS A 69 -3.19 -5.98 -5.56
CA HIS A 69 -4.15 -5.58 -6.58
C HIS A 69 -5.51 -5.26 -5.96
N LEU A 70 -6.05 -4.11 -6.38
CA LEU A 70 -7.31 -3.52 -5.95
C LEU A 70 -8.10 -3.07 -7.18
N GLU A 71 -9.38 -3.42 -7.23
CA GLU A 71 -10.34 -2.87 -8.19
C GLU A 71 -11.54 -2.28 -7.43
N VAL A 72 -11.97 -1.10 -7.85
CA VAL A 72 -13.13 -0.40 -7.30
C VAL A 72 -14.11 -0.14 -8.43
N SER A 73 -15.37 -0.55 -8.24
CA SER A 73 -16.45 -0.37 -9.20
C SER A 73 -17.62 0.35 -8.52
N VAL A 74 -18.19 1.32 -9.21
CA VAL A 74 -19.40 2.05 -8.80
C VAL A 74 -20.44 2.04 -9.92
N PRO A 75 -21.75 2.17 -9.61
CA PRO A 75 -22.78 2.33 -10.61
C PRO A 75 -22.62 3.61 -11.44
N GLY A 76 -23.15 3.61 -12.66
CA GLY A 76 -23.13 4.81 -13.54
C GLY A 76 -23.81 6.04 -12.96
N SER A 77 -24.63 5.91 -11.92
CA SER A 77 -25.22 7.03 -11.17
C SER A 77 -24.18 7.88 -10.44
N TYR A 78 -22.95 7.40 -10.27
CA TYR A 78 -21.84 8.15 -9.66
C TYR A 78 -21.08 9.03 -10.65
N LYS A 79 -21.46 9.05 -11.94
CA LYS A 79 -20.78 9.82 -12.99
C LYS A 79 -20.65 11.30 -12.58
N GLY A 80 -19.42 11.83 -12.55
CA GLY A 80 -19.15 13.23 -12.16
C GLY A 80 -19.31 13.52 -10.66
N HIS A 81 -19.47 12.49 -9.82
CA HIS A 81 -19.66 12.62 -8.37
C HIS A 81 -18.55 11.92 -7.57
N THR A 82 -17.47 11.50 -8.24
CA THR A 82 -16.28 10.95 -7.58
C THR A 82 -15.17 12.00 -7.52
N CYS A 83 -14.16 11.76 -6.70
CA CYS A 83 -12.90 12.47 -6.70
C CYS A 83 -11.83 11.56 -6.09
N GLY A 84 -10.56 11.92 -6.24
CA GLY A 84 -9.43 11.16 -5.72
C GLY A 84 -8.49 10.68 -6.80
N LEU A 85 -7.64 9.71 -6.45
CA LEU A 85 -6.65 9.12 -7.36
C LEU A 85 -7.29 8.39 -8.56
N CYS A 86 -8.57 8.05 -8.49
CA CYS A 86 -9.33 7.41 -9.58
C CYS A 86 -10.14 8.39 -10.44
N GLY A 87 -9.94 9.70 -10.28
CA GLY A 87 -10.61 10.74 -11.08
C GLY A 87 -12.05 11.03 -10.65
N ASP A 88 -12.76 11.80 -11.47
CA ASP A 88 -14.13 12.28 -11.19
C ASP A 88 -15.23 11.48 -11.92
N PHE A 89 -14.82 10.46 -12.68
CA PHE A 89 -15.70 9.55 -13.42
C PHE A 89 -16.63 10.31 -14.40
N ASN A 90 -16.15 11.36 -15.07
CA ASN A 90 -16.94 12.17 -16.01
C ASN A 90 -16.83 11.70 -17.50
N ASN A 91 -16.00 10.69 -17.81
CA ASN A 91 -15.58 10.21 -19.14
C ASN A 91 -14.60 11.12 -19.91
N TYR A 92 -13.88 12.00 -19.23
CA TYR A 92 -12.96 12.96 -19.81
C TYR A 92 -11.56 12.85 -19.18
N HIS A 93 -10.80 11.85 -19.64
CA HIS A 93 -9.48 11.52 -19.09
C HIS A 93 -8.44 12.67 -19.06
N GLN A 94 -8.67 13.76 -19.79
CA GLN A 94 -7.75 14.90 -19.83
C GLN A 94 -7.75 15.71 -18.53
N ASP A 95 -8.75 15.53 -17.66
CA ASP A 95 -8.87 16.26 -16.41
C ASP A 95 -8.80 15.38 -15.15
N ASP A 96 -8.45 14.10 -15.29
CA ASP A 96 -8.36 13.14 -14.17
C ASP A 96 -7.25 13.47 -13.17
N LEU A 97 -6.22 14.23 -13.57
CA LEU A 97 -5.15 14.70 -12.67
C LEU A 97 -5.57 15.94 -11.85
N ARG A 98 -6.84 16.01 -11.44
CA ARG A 98 -7.39 17.10 -10.62
C ARG A 98 -7.05 16.90 -9.15
N MET A 99 -6.32 17.84 -8.58
CA MET A 99 -5.95 17.85 -7.16
C MET A 99 -7.15 18.26 -6.27
N PRO A 100 -7.10 18.03 -4.94
CA PRO A 100 -8.15 18.46 -4.02
C PRO A 100 -8.45 19.97 -4.06
N SER A 101 -7.48 20.79 -4.47
CA SER A 101 -7.65 22.24 -4.67
C SER A 101 -8.52 22.59 -5.89
N GLY A 102 -8.89 21.61 -6.72
CA GLY A 102 -9.60 21.78 -7.99
C GLY A 102 -8.69 22.08 -9.18
N GLN A 103 -7.38 22.31 -8.95
CA GLN A 103 -6.40 22.56 -10.01
C GLN A 103 -5.97 21.27 -10.70
N LEU A 104 -5.70 21.35 -12.00
CA LEU A 104 -5.12 20.25 -12.76
C LEU A 104 -3.61 20.23 -12.61
N SER A 105 -3.05 19.08 -12.25
CA SER A 105 -1.62 18.85 -12.24
C SER A 105 -1.10 18.44 -13.61
N LEU A 106 0.10 18.89 -13.96
CA LEU A 106 0.86 18.42 -15.12
C LEU A 106 1.82 17.27 -14.77
N SER A 107 1.86 16.89 -13.49
CA SER A 107 2.78 15.92 -12.91
C SER A 107 1.99 14.87 -12.12
N GLU A 108 2.07 13.61 -12.54
CA GLU A 108 1.45 12.48 -11.83
C GLU A 108 1.94 12.38 -10.38
N SER A 109 3.20 12.74 -10.13
CA SER A 109 3.78 12.74 -8.79
C SER A 109 3.16 13.83 -7.92
N ASP A 110 2.97 15.04 -8.45
CA ASP A 110 2.35 16.13 -7.70
C ASP A 110 0.87 15.85 -7.47
N PHE A 111 0.19 15.26 -8.46
CA PHE A 111 -1.20 14.79 -8.32
C PHE A 111 -1.31 13.74 -7.22
N GLY A 112 -0.51 12.66 -7.28
CA GLY A 112 -0.55 11.58 -6.29
C GLY A 112 -0.24 12.08 -4.87
N ASN A 113 0.75 12.96 -4.73
CA ASN A 113 1.11 13.56 -3.45
C ASN A 113 0.03 14.50 -2.90
N SER A 114 -0.74 15.16 -3.75
CA SER A 114 -1.81 16.08 -3.32
C SER A 114 -2.98 15.37 -2.63
N TRP A 115 -3.20 14.09 -2.94
CA TRP A 115 -4.23 13.23 -2.34
C TRP A 115 -3.76 12.46 -1.12
N LYS A 116 -2.52 12.72 -0.66
CA LYS A 116 -1.99 12.07 0.52
C LYS A 116 -2.70 12.60 1.77
N GLU A 117 -3.36 11.70 2.49
CA GLU A 117 -3.76 11.90 3.87
C GLU A 117 -2.51 11.97 4.77
N ASP A 118 -2.50 12.85 5.78
CA ASP A 118 -1.36 13.00 6.71
C ASP A 118 -1.32 11.85 7.75
N VAL A 119 -1.33 10.62 7.25
CA VAL A 119 -1.09 9.42 8.04
C VAL A 119 0.42 9.30 8.22
N ASN A 120 0.84 9.28 9.48
CA ASN A 120 2.23 9.04 9.84
C ASN A 120 2.28 7.79 10.72
N PRO A 121 2.45 6.59 10.12
CA PRO A 121 2.46 5.33 10.86
C PRO A 121 3.47 5.32 12.00
N CYS A 122 4.60 6.03 11.85
CA CYS A 122 5.61 6.14 12.91
C CYS A 122 5.20 7.06 14.06
N LYS A 123 4.29 8.01 13.83
CA LYS A 123 3.68 8.83 14.88
C LYS A 123 2.71 7.98 15.69
N ASP A 124 1.89 7.18 15.00
CA ASP A 124 0.84 6.36 15.62
C ASP A 124 1.42 5.14 16.35
N ALA A 125 2.42 4.47 15.76
CA ALA A 125 3.14 3.35 16.38
C ALA A 125 4.11 3.78 17.50
N GLY A 126 4.40 5.08 17.60
CA GLY A 126 5.22 5.66 18.65
C GLY A 126 6.74 5.52 18.48
N TYR A 127 7.48 6.10 19.44
CA TYR A 127 8.93 6.27 19.35
C TYR A 127 9.72 4.95 19.22
N GLN A 128 9.29 3.89 19.93
CA GLN A 128 10.02 2.61 19.91
C GLN A 128 9.93 1.93 18.54
N ALA A 129 8.75 1.89 17.93
CA ALA A 129 8.57 1.38 16.58
C ALA A 129 9.43 2.16 15.58
N LYS A 130 9.40 3.49 15.65
CA LYS A 130 10.25 4.35 14.81
C LYS A 130 11.74 4.07 15.00
N LYS A 131 12.20 3.88 16.25
CA LYS A 131 13.61 3.58 16.55
C LYS A 131 14.05 2.23 15.96
N VAL A 132 13.21 1.20 16.10
CA VAL A 132 13.46 -0.13 15.51
C VAL A 132 13.50 -0.01 13.99
N ALA A 133 12.50 0.61 13.37
CA ALA A 133 12.44 0.83 11.92
C ALA A 133 13.71 1.54 11.40
N ASN A 134 14.12 2.64 12.05
CA ASN A 134 15.36 3.35 11.70
C ASN A 134 16.60 2.46 11.77
N ALA A 135 16.71 1.62 12.80
CA ALA A 135 17.85 0.71 12.96
C ALA A 135 17.89 -0.34 11.85
N ARG A 136 16.74 -0.95 11.54
CA ARG A 136 16.63 -2.02 10.53
C ARG A 136 16.87 -1.52 9.12
N CYS A 137 16.34 -0.34 8.78
CA CYS A 137 16.50 0.26 7.45
C CYS A 137 17.94 0.72 7.14
N LYS A 138 18.86 0.73 8.12
CA LYS A 138 20.28 1.10 7.89
C LYS A 138 20.98 0.19 6.89
N ILE A 139 20.48 -1.03 6.69
CA ILE A 139 21.03 -1.96 5.70
C ILE A 139 21.09 -1.34 4.28
N LEU A 140 20.12 -0.50 3.91
CA LEU A 140 20.10 0.22 2.62
C LEU A 140 21.31 1.14 2.43
N LYS A 141 21.91 1.61 3.53
CA LYS A 141 23.10 2.48 3.55
C LYS A 141 24.39 1.73 3.87
N SER A 142 24.33 0.41 4.01
CA SER A 142 25.49 -0.43 4.32
C SER A 142 26.37 -0.72 3.10
N ALA A 143 27.51 -1.39 3.33
CA ALA A 143 28.43 -1.80 2.28
C ALA A 143 27.78 -2.72 1.22
N VAL A 144 26.77 -3.50 1.60
CA VAL A 144 26.07 -4.45 0.71
C VAL A 144 25.40 -3.72 -0.47
N PHE A 145 24.82 -2.55 -0.21
CA PHE A 145 24.12 -1.74 -1.21
C PHE A 145 24.95 -0.58 -1.78
N LYS A 146 26.14 -0.33 -1.22
CA LYS A 146 27.04 0.75 -1.62
C LYS A 146 27.33 0.82 -3.13
N PRO A 147 27.52 -0.29 -3.87
CA PRO A 147 27.77 -0.23 -5.32
C PRO A 147 26.64 0.44 -6.12
N CYS A 148 25.41 0.44 -5.60
CA CYS A 148 24.24 1.00 -6.27
C CYS A 148 24.00 2.49 -5.94
N HIS A 149 24.55 3.00 -4.83
CA HIS A 149 24.24 4.36 -4.32
C HIS A 149 24.52 5.48 -5.35
N ARG A 150 25.45 5.25 -6.28
CA ARG A 150 25.78 6.20 -7.35
C ARG A 150 24.67 6.34 -8.40
N VAL A 151 23.93 5.26 -8.67
CA VAL A 151 22.90 5.21 -9.71
C VAL A 151 21.49 5.28 -9.15
N VAL A 152 21.29 4.81 -7.92
CA VAL A 152 20.03 4.96 -7.17
C VAL A 152 20.37 5.52 -5.78
N PRO A 153 20.01 6.78 -5.47
CA PRO A 153 20.26 7.37 -4.17
C PRO A 153 19.51 6.63 -3.05
N PRO A 154 20.16 6.26 -1.93
CA PRO A 154 19.53 5.46 -0.86
C PRO A 154 18.60 6.27 0.06
N GLU A 155 18.68 7.59 0.11
CA GLU A 155 17.93 8.43 1.07
C GLU A 155 16.40 8.31 0.94
N PRO A 156 15.79 8.42 -0.25
CA PRO A 156 14.34 8.27 -0.40
C PRO A 156 13.86 6.87 0.01
N TRP A 157 14.65 5.84 -0.30
CA TRP A 157 14.35 4.46 0.06
C TRP A 157 14.49 4.17 1.54
N TYR A 158 15.45 4.81 2.20
CA TYR A 158 15.56 4.76 3.66
C TYR A 158 14.33 5.36 4.33
N GLY A 159 13.84 6.51 3.82
CA GLY A 159 12.61 7.12 4.32
C GLY A 159 11.39 6.22 4.13
N ALA A 160 11.22 5.65 2.92
CA ALA A 160 10.15 4.72 2.61
C ALA A 160 10.20 3.46 3.50
N CYS A 161 11.38 2.86 3.65
CA CYS A 161 11.59 1.71 4.53
C CYS A 161 11.14 2.01 5.97
N VAL A 162 11.52 3.16 6.53
CA VAL A 162 11.13 3.51 7.91
C VAL A 162 9.62 3.67 8.03
N TYR A 163 9.00 4.32 7.04
CA TYR A 163 7.55 4.46 6.97
C TYR A 163 6.85 3.10 6.92
N ASP A 164 7.30 2.22 6.01
CA ASP A 164 6.70 0.89 5.81
C ASP A 164 6.85 0.00 7.04
N LEU A 165 8.01 0.01 7.70
CA LEU A 165 8.20 -0.78 8.93
C LEU A 165 7.33 -0.26 10.08
N CYS A 166 7.13 1.04 10.21
CA CYS A 166 6.18 1.57 11.20
C CYS A 166 4.74 1.15 10.89
N ALA A 167 4.36 1.06 9.61
CA ALA A 167 3.03 0.63 9.20
C ALA A 167 2.82 -0.89 9.39
N CYS A 168 3.86 -1.70 9.33
CA CYS A 168 3.75 -3.17 9.38
C CYS A 168 3.51 -3.78 10.76
N GLY A 169 3.62 -2.99 11.84
CA GLY A 169 3.43 -3.50 13.19
C GLY A 169 4.39 -4.65 13.52
N ALA A 170 3.87 -5.86 13.75
CA ALA A 170 4.67 -7.04 14.11
C ALA A 170 5.42 -7.67 12.93
N ASN A 171 4.98 -7.47 11.68
CA ASN A 171 5.53 -8.13 10.48
C ASN A 171 6.73 -7.38 9.87
N ASN A 172 7.66 -6.93 10.73
CA ASN A 172 8.79 -6.08 10.31
C ASN A 172 9.80 -6.78 9.39
N ASP A 173 9.95 -8.12 9.48
CA ASP A 173 10.90 -8.88 8.65
C ASP A 173 10.48 -8.91 7.19
N GLU A 174 9.22 -9.29 6.95
CA GLU A 174 8.65 -9.38 5.60
C GLU A 174 8.66 -8.02 4.90
N CYS A 175 8.17 -6.97 5.58
CA CYS A 175 8.15 -5.62 5.04
C CYS A 175 9.54 -5.05 4.77
N LEU A 176 10.54 -5.41 5.59
CA LEU A 176 11.92 -5.05 5.32
C LEU A 176 12.39 -5.74 4.05
N CYS A 177 12.21 -7.06 3.93
CA CYS A 177 12.69 -7.84 2.78
C CYS A 177 12.08 -7.40 1.46
N ASP A 178 10.80 -7.10 1.49
CA ASP A 178 10.05 -6.46 0.43
C ASP A 178 10.67 -5.14 -0.03
N THR A 179 10.99 -4.25 0.92
CA THR A 179 11.64 -2.96 0.63
C THR A 179 13.04 -3.15 0.04
N LEU A 180 13.80 -4.13 0.56
CA LEU A 180 15.14 -4.43 0.07
C LEU A 180 15.13 -5.04 -1.33
N GLU A 181 14.18 -5.93 -1.62
CA GLU A 181 14.01 -6.49 -2.97
C GLU A 181 13.62 -5.39 -3.95
N ALA A 182 12.70 -4.50 -3.58
CA ALA A 182 12.33 -3.35 -4.40
C ALA A 182 13.54 -2.45 -4.73
N TYR A 183 14.37 -2.12 -3.74
CA TYR A 183 15.58 -1.33 -3.95
C TYR A 183 16.61 -2.07 -4.81
N ALA A 184 16.84 -3.36 -4.55
CA ALA A 184 17.72 -4.20 -5.35
C ALA A 184 17.24 -4.35 -6.80
N GLY A 185 15.92 -4.39 -7.02
CA GLY A 185 15.30 -4.38 -8.36
C GLY A 185 15.64 -3.10 -9.12
N GLN A 186 15.55 -1.94 -8.46
CA GLN A 186 15.90 -0.64 -9.07
C GLN A 186 17.41 -0.51 -9.33
N CYS A 187 18.25 -1.10 -8.48
CA CYS A 187 19.68 -1.24 -8.76
C CYS A 187 19.93 -2.09 -10.01
N ARG A 188 19.21 -3.21 -10.17
CA ARG A 188 19.31 -4.12 -11.31
C ARG A 188 18.90 -3.44 -12.61
N GLU A 189 17.79 -2.69 -12.60
CA GLU A 189 17.36 -1.86 -13.74
C GLU A 189 18.41 -0.81 -14.13
N ALA A 190 19.12 -0.26 -13.15
CA ALA A 190 20.23 0.66 -13.36
C ALA A 190 21.57 -0.04 -13.71
N GLY A 191 21.56 -1.35 -13.95
CA GLY A 191 22.74 -2.14 -14.36
C GLY A 191 23.66 -2.61 -13.23
N VAL A 192 23.23 -2.49 -11.96
CA VAL A 192 24.01 -2.92 -10.79
C VAL A 192 23.35 -4.14 -10.15
N ILE A 193 23.98 -5.30 -10.29
CA ILE A 193 23.53 -6.56 -9.67
C ILE A 193 24.17 -6.70 -8.29
N LEU A 194 23.35 -6.85 -7.26
CA LEU A 194 23.78 -6.95 -5.86
C LEU A 194 23.50 -8.34 -5.29
N GLN A 195 24.44 -8.90 -4.54
CA GLN A 195 24.25 -10.09 -3.72
C GLN A 195 23.98 -9.66 -2.27
N TRP A 196 22.71 -9.43 -1.95
CA TRP A 196 22.30 -8.81 -0.69
C TRP A 196 21.56 -9.75 0.26
N ARG A 197 20.97 -10.84 -0.24
CA ARG A 197 20.31 -11.86 0.58
C ARG A 197 21.34 -12.73 1.28
N SER A 198 21.04 -13.13 2.51
CA SER A 198 21.85 -14.07 3.29
C SER A 198 20.96 -14.87 4.25
N PRO A 199 21.46 -15.97 4.87
CA PRO A 199 20.68 -16.73 5.85
C PRO A 199 20.16 -15.87 7.02
N SER A 200 20.85 -14.77 7.35
CA SER A 200 20.46 -13.82 8.40
C SER A 200 19.72 -12.59 7.89
N LEU A 201 19.54 -12.44 6.58
CA LEU A 201 18.86 -11.31 5.94
C LEU A 201 18.06 -11.77 4.73
N CYS A 202 16.74 -11.91 4.91
CA CYS A 202 15.80 -12.23 3.83
C CYS A 202 16.18 -13.51 3.06
N GLY A 203 16.71 -14.50 3.79
CA GLY A 203 17.02 -15.80 3.24
C GLY A 203 15.75 -16.50 2.74
N GLU A 204 15.87 -17.21 1.62
CA GLU A 204 14.82 -18.12 1.18
C GLU A 204 14.67 -19.20 2.25
N GLN A 205 13.58 -19.15 3.00
CA GLN A 205 13.21 -20.30 3.80
C GLN A 205 12.78 -21.40 2.83
N ASN A 206 13.58 -22.46 2.72
CA ASN A 206 13.10 -23.74 2.23
C ASN A 206 11.99 -24.18 3.19
N LYS A 207 10.76 -23.74 2.93
CA LYS A 207 9.57 -24.39 3.45
C LYS A 207 9.50 -25.73 2.71
N CYS A 208 9.97 -26.78 3.36
CA CYS A 208 9.57 -28.13 3.01
C CYS A 208 8.05 -28.26 3.13
#